data_AF-A0AAD6P6T4-F1
#
_entry.id   AF-A0AAD6P6T4-F1
#
_cell.length_a   1.000
_cell.length_b   1.000
_cell.length_c   1.000
_cell.angle_alpha   90.00
_cell.angle_beta   90.00
_cell.angle_gamma   90.00
#
_symmetry.space_group_name_H-M   'P 1'
#
loop_
_entity.id
_entity.type
_entity.pdbx_description
1 polymer ?
#
loop_
_entity_poly.entity_id
_entity_poly.type
_entity_poly.pdbx_seq_one_letter_code
_entity_poly.pdbx_strand_id
1 'polypeptide(L)'
;MALRSQGGLLLPSMLVLTLAFTVSCTIASPRIGNKIKSVTFLSPEFVLEPGSVENRFYYSIDFPRGHVALKSFRAEVVDEAGKSIPLHETYLHHWLVGKYYQRQDMAENNGDQKIQPENYIFGGNSGICQGTTLRQYFGLGSETRKTDTHIPDPYAIEIGNPAEIPEGYEEKWMINVHAIDTRGAVDRLGCTECRCELYNVTVDEDGQTLRPGYKGGISCCYDQTRCKVRKGYEGARRSLYLRYTVEWIDWDCGIIPVKVFIFDVTDTGKRLNVSIGSSPEIGCQVEFDVASCNTGSAVSDGCIDVHRTSLTMPVGGSVIYGVAHQHTGGIGSTLYGEDGRVICNSEPIYGQGKDAGDEAGYIVGMSTCYPEPGSIQITAGENLVLESNYSSTQKHIGVMGLFYILVADRTPNPTNFWHSPIHIHEKIRVSKSSLAVVSLLGLAVVGVGLRHRLKKGERRRRL
;
A
#
# COMPACT_ATOMS: atom_id res chain seq x y z
N MET A 1 16.04 -30.45 -55.57
CA MET A 1 15.30 -29.23 -55.21
C MET A 1 15.67 -28.87 -53.78
N ALA A 2 16.35 -27.74 -53.59
CA ALA A 2 16.93 -27.35 -52.32
C ALA A 2 15.97 -26.46 -51.52
N LEU A 3 15.85 -26.75 -50.22
CA LEU A 3 15.20 -25.91 -49.21
C LEU A 3 15.86 -24.53 -49.15
N ARG A 4 15.04 -23.47 -49.09
CA ARG A 4 15.50 -22.11 -48.78
C ARG A 4 14.88 -21.68 -47.45
N SER A 5 15.75 -21.51 -46.45
CA SER A 5 15.47 -21.05 -45.09
C SER A 5 14.83 -19.65 -45.09
N GLN A 6 13.68 -19.51 -44.41
CA GLN A 6 13.04 -18.23 -44.05
C GLN A 6 13.50 -17.70 -42.67
N GLY A 7 14.61 -18.20 -42.11
CA GLY A 7 15.08 -17.83 -40.76
C GLY A 7 15.82 -16.48 -40.64
N GLY A 8 15.95 -15.69 -41.71
CA GLY A 8 16.84 -14.53 -41.74
C GLY A 8 16.24 -13.17 -41.33
N LEU A 9 14.91 -13.05 -41.23
CA LEU A 9 14.23 -11.76 -41.02
C LEU A 9 13.58 -11.58 -39.64
N LEU A 10 13.37 -12.67 -38.88
CA LEU A 10 12.75 -12.60 -37.56
C LEU A 10 13.74 -12.14 -36.47
N LEU A 11 15.00 -12.59 -36.54
CA LEU A 11 16.08 -12.20 -35.63
C LEU A 11 16.40 -10.70 -35.64
N PRO A 12 16.59 -10.01 -36.79
CA PRO A 12 16.85 -8.58 -36.79
C PRO A 12 15.63 -7.76 -36.37
N SER A 13 14.39 -8.21 -36.63
CA SER A 13 13.19 -7.50 -36.21
C SER A 13 12.95 -7.61 -34.70
N MET A 14 13.27 -8.76 -34.09
CA MET A 14 13.27 -8.91 -32.63
C MET A 14 14.39 -8.11 -31.97
N LEU A 15 15.58 -8.06 -32.59
CA LEU A 15 16.71 -7.27 -32.10
C LEU A 15 16.44 -5.76 -32.19
N VAL A 16 15.76 -5.30 -33.24
CA VAL A 16 15.37 -3.89 -33.38
C VAL A 16 14.25 -3.51 -32.40
N LEU A 17 13.31 -4.41 -32.09
CA LEU A 17 12.31 -4.16 -31.04
C LEU A 17 12.96 -4.13 -29.64
N THR A 18 13.87 -5.05 -29.32
CA THR A 18 14.57 -5.04 -28.03
C THR A 18 15.52 -3.85 -27.91
N LEU A 19 16.19 -3.44 -29.00
CA LEU A 19 16.93 -2.18 -29.04
C LEU A 19 16.01 -0.96 -28.92
N ALA A 20 14.83 -0.93 -29.54
CA ALA A 20 13.91 0.20 -29.42
C ALA A 20 13.35 0.35 -27.99
N PHE A 21 13.07 -0.75 -27.29
CA PHE A 21 12.64 -0.74 -25.89
C PHE A 21 13.77 -0.33 -24.94
N THR A 22 14.99 -0.84 -25.14
CA THR A 22 16.15 -0.45 -24.33
C THR A 22 16.60 0.99 -24.58
N VAL A 23 16.51 1.46 -25.83
CA VAL A 23 16.80 2.83 -26.24
C VAL A 23 15.77 3.83 -25.70
N SER A 24 14.50 3.43 -25.56
CA SER A 24 13.44 4.30 -25.00
C SER A 24 13.71 4.71 -23.55
N CYS A 25 14.31 3.84 -22.73
CA CYS A 25 14.78 4.24 -21.39
C CYS A 25 16.17 4.90 -21.39
N THR A 26 16.99 4.77 -22.43
CA THR A 26 18.32 5.43 -22.48
C THR A 26 18.30 6.85 -23.08
N ILE A 27 17.24 7.24 -23.79
CA ILE A 27 17.06 8.59 -24.35
C ILE A 27 16.25 9.51 -23.41
N ALA A 28 15.87 9.05 -22.22
CA ALA A 28 15.26 9.93 -21.21
C ALA A 28 16.23 11.06 -20.82
N SER A 29 15.92 12.25 -21.35
CA SER A 29 16.60 13.52 -21.17
C SER A 29 16.83 13.81 -19.67
N PRO A 30 17.93 14.47 -19.28
CA PRO A 30 18.24 14.77 -17.88
C PRO A 30 17.10 15.58 -17.23
N ARG A 31 16.46 14.97 -16.22
CA ARG A 31 15.65 15.60 -15.16
C ARG A 31 14.78 16.76 -15.63
N ILE A 32 13.63 16.47 -16.22
CA ILE A 32 12.45 17.29 -15.91
C ILE A 32 12.20 17.01 -14.43
N GLY A 33 12.42 18.00 -13.56
CA GLY A 33 12.10 17.86 -12.15
C GLY A 33 10.64 17.43 -12.04
N ASN A 34 10.41 16.14 -11.73
CA ASN A 34 9.07 15.60 -11.62
C ASN A 34 8.41 16.28 -10.43
N LYS A 35 7.69 17.37 -10.73
CA LYS A 35 6.98 18.15 -9.73
C LYS A 35 5.94 17.23 -9.11
N ILE A 36 6.06 17.00 -7.81
CA ILE A 36 5.06 16.26 -7.04
C ILE A 36 3.70 16.94 -7.27
N LYS A 37 2.76 16.17 -7.82
CA LYS A 37 1.35 16.51 -7.93
C LYS A 37 0.69 16.13 -6.61
N SER A 38 -0.20 16.98 -6.12
CA SER A 38 -0.92 16.77 -4.86
C SER A 38 -2.36 17.21 -5.05
N VAL A 39 -3.31 16.35 -4.69
CA VAL A 39 -4.74 16.64 -4.76
C VAL A 39 -5.43 16.05 -3.54
N THR A 40 -6.38 16.82 -3.00
CA THR A 40 -7.26 16.43 -1.89
C THR A 40 -8.66 16.16 -2.42
N PHE A 41 -9.22 15.03 -2.00
CA PHE A 41 -10.55 14.54 -2.36
C PHE A 41 -11.38 14.28 -1.10
N LEU A 42 -12.69 14.06 -1.29
CA LEU A 42 -13.61 13.63 -0.26
C LEU A 42 -14.26 12.31 -0.69
N SER A 43 -14.46 11.39 0.25
CA SER A 43 -15.38 10.26 0.05
C SER A 43 -16.81 10.78 -0.18
N PRO A 44 -17.75 9.91 -0.61
CA PRO A 44 -19.16 10.17 -0.37
C PRO A 44 -19.46 10.44 1.11
N GLU A 45 -20.56 11.13 1.36
CA GLU A 45 -21.07 11.41 2.69
C GLU A 45 -21.43 10.12 3.42
N PHE A 46 -21.08 10.04 4.70
CA PHE A 46 -21.67 9.08 5.63
C PHE A 46 -22.22 9.82 6.85
N VAL A 47 -23.31 9.30 7.41
CA VAL A 47 -24.04 9.97 8.50
C VAL A 47 -23.93 9.13 9.76
N LEU A 48 -23.44 9.75 10.83
CA LEU A 48 -23.36 9.11 12.14
C LEU A 48 -24.28 9.78 13.16
N GLU A 49 -24.84 8.96 14.04
CA GLU A 49 -25.53 9.36 15.26
C GLU A 49 -24.86 8.70 16.47
N PRO A 50 -25.05 9.22 17.70
CA PRO A 50 -24.36 8.70 18.89
C PRO A 50 -24.43 7.18 19.02
N GLY A 51 -23.27 6.51 19.00
CA GLY A 51 -23.15 5.05 19.09
C GLY A 51 -23.21 4.32 17.74
N SER A 52 -23.66 4.92 16.64
CA SER A 52 -23.76 4.20 15.36
C SER A 52 -22.39 3.89 14.77
N VAL A 53 -22.35 2.84 13.96
CA VAL A 53 -21.20 2.42 13.16
C VAL A 53 -21.52 2.55 11.69
N GLU A 54 -20.58 3.11 10.94
CA GLU A 54 -20.57 3.09 9.48
C GLU A 54 -19.34 2.30 9.04
N ASN A 55 -19.54 1.25 8.26
CA ASN A 55 -18.48 0.47 7.63
C ASN A 55 -18.75 0.39 6.13
N ARG A 56 -18.34 1.42 5.40
CA ARG A 56 -18.71 1.63 3.98
C ARG A 56 -17.55 1.29 3.06
N PHE A 57 -17.88 0.74 1.89
CA PHE A 57 -16.94 0.53 0.79
C PHE A 57 -17.33 1.43 -0.38
N TYR A 58 -16.49 2.41 -0.69
CA TYR A 58 -16.67 3.28 -1.85
C TYR A 58 -15.77 2.81 -2.98
N TYR A 59 -16.37 2.46 -4.11
CA TYR A 59 -15.68 1.99 -5.30
C TYR A 59 -15.55 3.10 -6.34
N SER A 60 -14.51 3.02 -7.18
CA SER A 60 -14.26 4.02 -8.23
C SER A 60 -14.04 5.41 -7.65
N ILE A 61 -13.31 5.49 -6.55
CA ILE A 61 -12.97 6.76 -5.91
C ILE A 61 -12.14 7.65 -6.84
N ASP A 62 -12.18 8.96 -6.60
CA ASP A 62 -11.24 9.87 -7.24
C ASP A 62 -9.81 9.55 -6.80
N PHE A 63 -8.96 9.24 -7.76
CA PHE A 63 -7.60 8.79 -7.53
C PHE A 63 -6.72 9.11 -8.75
N PRO A 64 -5.39 9.24 -8.61
CA PRO A 64 -4.51 9.45 -9.76
C PRO A 64 -4.71 8.37 -10.84
N ARG A 65 -4.82 8.82 -12.09
CA ARG A 65 -5.03 7.95 -13.26
C ARG A 65 -3.81 7.94 -14.17
N GLY A 66 -3.68 6.86 -14.96
CA GLY A 66 -2.55 6.62 -15.84
C GLY A 66 -1.39 5.95 -15.13
N HIS A 67 -0.28 5.77 -15.85
CA HIS A 67 0.93 5.17 -15.31
C HIS A 67 1.70 6.22 -14.49
N VAL A 68 1.57 6.14 -13.16
CA VAL A 68 2.12 7.14 -12.24
C VAL A 68 2.78 6.47 -11.03
N ALA A 69 3.57 7.26 -10.31
CA ALA A 69 4.32 6.84 -9.14
C ALA A 69 3.79 7.56 -7.90
N LEU A 70 3.12 6.83 -7.01
CA LEU A 70 2.60 7.37 -5.76
C LEU A 70 3.74 7.65 -4.77
N LYS A 71 3.64 8.80 -4.11
CA LYS A 71 4.63 9.34 -3.17
C LYS A 71 4.09 9.46 -1.74
N SER A 72 2.79 9.65 -1.55
CA SER A 72 2.16 9.64 -0.23
C SER A 72 0.64 9.52 -0.32
N PHE A 73 0.00 9.02 0.74
CA PHE A 73 -1.44 9.02 0.92
C PHE A 73 -1.77 9.34 2.38
N ARG A 74 -2.58 10.37 2.62
CA ARG A 74 -3.03 10.76 3.96
C ARG A 74 -4.54 10.86 4.00
N ALA A 75 -5.17 10.48 5.12
CA ALA A 75 -6.61 10.54 5.29
C ALA A 75 -7.03 10.98 6.70
N GLU A 76 -8.18 11.62 6.80
CA GLU A 76 -8.82 11.94 8.07
C GLU A 76 -10.32 12.17 7.92
N VAL A 77 -11.07 12.00 9.01
CA VAL A 77 -12.51 12.31 9.03
C VAL A 77 -12.73 13.80 9.29
N VAL A 78 -13.57 14.41 8.48
CA VAL A 78 -13.97 15.82 8.56
C VAL A 78 -15.48 15.99 8.53
N ASP A 79 -15.98 17.10 9.08
CA ASP A 79 -17.38 17.53 8.88
C ASP A 79 -17.60 18.24 7.53
N GLU A 80 -18.85 18.66 7.29
CA GLU A 80 -19.28 19.43 6.12
C GLU A 80 -18.50 20.75 5.93
N ALA A 81 -17.98 21.34 7.01
CA ALA A 81 -17.16 22.55 6.95
C ALA A 81 -15.67 22.24 6.69
N GLY A 82 -15.31 20.97 6.53
CA GLY A 82 -13.94 20.51 6.33
C GLY A 82 -13.09 20.52 7.60
N LYS A 83 -13.72 20.61 8.79
CA LYS A 83 -13.03 20.58 10.07
C LYS A 83 -12.79 19.14 10.52
N SER A 84 -11.56 18.85 10.92
CA SER A 84 -11.17 17.53 11.44
C SER A 84 -11.94 17.17 12.71
N ILE A 85 -12.42 15.92 12.76
CA ILE A 85 -13.20 15.41 13.89
C ILE A 85 -12.32 14.70 14.91
N PRO A 86 -12.40 15.04 16.21
CA PRO A 86 -11.64 14.34 17.23
C PRO A 86 -12.03 12.86 17.38
N LEU A 87 -11.05 11.98 17.62
CA LEU A 87 -11.25 10.53 17.80
C LEU A 87 -12.15 10.17 18.98
N HIS A 88 -12.21 11.03 20.00
CA HIS A 88 -13.09 10.87 21.15
C HIS A 88 -14.56 11.24 20.88
N GLU A 89 -14.86 11.76 19.69
CA GLU A 89 -16.21 11.99 19.18
C GLU A 89 -16.56 10.95 18.11
N THR A 90 -15.78 10.90 17.02
CA THR A 90 -15.89 9.87 15.98
C THR A 90 -14.56 9.17 15.86
N TYR A 91 -14.53 7.92 16.30
CA TYR A 91 -13.35 7.08 16.20
C TYR A 91 -13.27 6.52 14.77
N LEU A 92 -12.27 6.95 14.01
CA LEU A 92 -11.94 6.34 12.72
C LEU A 92 -11.22 5.02 13.01
N HIS A 93 -11.98 3.94 13.15
CA HIS A 93 -11.42 2.63 13.51
C HIS A 93 -10.42 2.19 12.45
N HIS A 94 -10.77 2.29 11.17
CA HIS A 94 -9.81 2.19 10.09
C HIS A 94 -10.35 2.82 8.81
N TRP A 95 -9.42 3.08 7.90
CA TRP A 95 -9.71 3.30 6.50
C TRP A 95 -8.71 2.48 5.70
N LEU A 96 -9.12 1.89 4.58
CA LEU A 96 -8.27 1.01 3.77
C LEU A 96 -8.41 1.37 2.31
N VAL A 97 -7.31 1.46 1.58
CA VAL A 97 -7.30 1.73 0.13
C VAL A 97 -6.85 0.49 -0.61
N GLY A 98 -7.72 -0.02 -1.49
CA GLY A 98 -7.51 -1.24 -2.24
C GLY A 98 -7.52 -1.01 -3.75
N LYS A 99 -6.63 -1.70 -4.45
CA LYS A 99 -6.62 -1.79 -5.92
C LYS A 99 -7.57 -2.88 -6.38
N TYR A 100 -8.31 -2.65 -7.45
CA TYR A 100 -9.08 -3.67 -8.15
C TYR A 100 -9.13 -3.38 -9.65
N TYR A 101 -9.43 -4.40 -10.45
CA TYR A 101 -9.59 -4.30 -11.89
C TYR A 101 -11.06 -4.51 -12.24
N GLN A 102 -11.64 -3.61 -13.01
CA GLN A 102 -13.03 -3.70 -13.49
C GLN A 102 -13.03 -3.92 -15.01
N ARG A 103 -13.93 -4.77 -15.51
CA ARG A 103 -14.10 -4.94 -16.96
C ARG A 103 -14.57 -3.64 -17.63
N GLN A 104 -14.01 -3.32 -18.79
CA GLN A 104 -14.29 -2.08 -19.52
C GLN A 104 -15.70 -2.01 -20.16
N ASP A 105 -16.35 -3.15 -20.37
CA ASP A 105 -17.69 -3.24 -20.96
C ASP A 105 -18.84 -3.06 -19.96
N MET A 106 -18.52 -2.79 -18.70
CA MET A 106 -19.49 -2.50 -17.65
C MET A 106 -19.86 -1.02 -17.62
N ALA A 107 -21.16 -0.73 -17.49
CA ALA A 107 -21.61 0.62 -17.17
C ALA A 107 -21.06 1.06 -15.80
N GLU A 108 -20.82 2.36 -15.61
CA GLU A 108 -20.44 2.91 -14.31
C GLU A 108 -21.53 2.59 -13.27
N ASN A 109 -21.23 1.66 -12.37
CA ASN A 109 -22.16 1.28 -11.32
C ASN A 109 -22.15 2.34 -10.21
N ASN A 110 -23.27 3.05 -10.07
CA ASN A 110 -23.52 3.95 -8.96
C ASN A 110 -23.77 3.15 -7.66
N GLY A 111 -22.74 3.03 -6.83
CA GLY A 111 -22.87 3.02 -5.37
C GLY A 111 -23.17 1.70 -4.66
N ASP A 112 -24.24 0.98 -5.02
CA ASP A 112 -24.89 0.09 -4.02
C ASP A 112 -25.10 -1.38 -4.44
N GLN A 113 -24.58 -1.82 -5.58
CA GLN A 113 -24.73 -3.22 -5.98
C GLN A 113 -23.64 -4.11 -5.39
N LYS A 114 -24.04 -5.18 -4.68
CA LYS A 114 -23.16 -6.30 -4.33
C LYS A 114 -22.32 -6.68 -5.55
N ILE A 115 -21.02 -6.46 -5.43
CA ILE A 115 -20.03 -6.75 -6.46
C ILE A 115 -20.17 -8.22 -6.87
N GLN A 116 -20.59 -8.46 -8.10
CA GLN A 116 -20.58 -9.80 -8.68
C GLN A 116 -19.12 -10.19 -8.94
N PRO A 117 -18.59 -11.26 -8.31
CA PRO A 117 -17.18 -11.64 -8.40
C PRO A 117 -16.68 -11.83 -9.83
N GLU A 118 -17.54 -12.24 -10.76
CA GLU A 118 -17.19 -12.40 -12.18
C GLU A 118 -16.75 -11.11 -12.89
N ASN A 119 -17.10 -9.93 -12.36
CA ASN A 119 -16.88 -8.65 -13.03
C ASN A 119 -15.70 -7.84 -12.46
N TYR A 120 -15.08 -8.32 -11.37
CA TYR A 120 -14.05 -7.59 -10.64
C TYR A 120 -12.93 -8.52 -10.20
N ILE A 121 -11.69 -8.09 -10.43
CA ILE A 121 -10.51 -8.79 -9.94
C ILE A 121 -9.85 -7.90 -8.90
N PHE A 122 -9.91 -8.30 -7.63
CA PHE A 122 -9.20 -7.53 -6.60
C PHE A 122 -7.69 -7.73 -6.74
N GLY A 123 -6.96 -6.61 -6.78
CA GLY A 123 -5.51 -6.60 -6.66
C GLY A 123 -5.09 -6.82 -5.21
N GLY A 124 -3.89 -7.37 -5.03
CA GLY A 124 -3.25 -7.51 -3.72
C GLY A 124 -1.93 -6.77 -3.66
N ASN A 125 -1.50 -6.42 -2.45
CA ASN A 125 -0.12 -6.03 -2.18
C ASN A 125 0.83 -7.24 -2.30
N SER A 126 2.11 -7.09 -1.95
CA SER A 126 3.11 -8.17 -2.02
C SER A 126 3.24 -9.00 -0.73
N GLY A 127 2.40 -8.72 0.29
CA GLY A 127 2.41 -9.38 1.59
C GLY A 127 2.04 -10.86 1.56
N ILE A 128 2.10 -11.50 2.72
CA ILE A 128 1.74 -12.93 2.89
C ILE A 128 0.27 -13.13 3.31
N CYS A 129 -0.36 -12.10 3.87
CA CYS A 129 -1.77 -12.09 4.28
C CYS A 129 -2.71 -11.71 3.11
N GLN A 130 -2.64 -12.50 2.04
CA GLN A 130 -3.38 -12.28 0.78
C GLN A 130 -4.86 -12.72 0.86
N GLY A 131 -5.60 -12.49 -0.22
CA GLY A 131 -7.02 -12.83 -0.32
C GLY A 131 -7.90 -11.69 0.15
N THR A 132 -8.71 -11.93 1.19
CA THR A 132 -9.64 -10.94 1.77
C THR A 132 -9.11 -10.30 3.05
N THR A 133 -7.91 -10.65 3.51
CA THR A 133 -7.43 -10.30 4.86
C THR A 133 -6.68 -8.96 4.92
N LEU A 134 -5.48 -8.84 4.33
CA LEU A 134 -4.66 -7.62 4.39
C LEU A 134 -4.08 -7.24 3.02
N ARG A 135 -4.95 -7.14 2.01
CA ARG A 135 -4.57 -6.84 0.61
C ARG A 135 -4.38 -5.35 0.30
N GLN A 136 -4.70 -4.47 1.25
CA GLN A 136 -4.70 -3.02 1.06
C GLN A 136 -3.29 -2.48 0.76
N TYR A 137 -3.25 -1.34 0.10
CA TYR A 137 -2.01 -0.60 -0.21
C TYR A 137 -1.76 0.52 0.80
N PHE A 138 -2.83 1.16 1.28
CA PHE A 138 -2.75 2.21 2.28
C PHE A 138 -3.84 2.03 3.33
N GLY A 139 -3.62 2.66 4.47
CA GLY A 139 -4.57 2.71 5.56
C GLY A 139 -4.45 1.51 6.49
N LEU A 140 -4.52 1.80 7.79
CA LEU A 140 -4.46 0.83 8.88
C LEU A 140 -5.36 1.29 10.03
N GLY A 141 -5.31 2.57 10.43
CA GLY A 141 -6.18 3.07 11.50
C GLY A 141 -6.24 4.59 11.71
N SER A 142 -6.65 4.96 12.93
CA SER A 142 -6.82 6.34 13.41
C SER A 142 -5.53 7.15 13.52
N GLU A 143 -4.37 6.50 13.52
CA GLU A 143 -3.04 7.07 13.74
C GLU A 143 -2.53 7.95 12.59
N THR A 144 -3.36 8.26 11.60
CA THR A 144 -2.90 8.84 10.33
C THR A 144 -2.35 10.28 10.45
N ARG A 145 -2.78 11.05 11.46
CA ARG A 145 -2.47 12.50 11.54
C ARG A 145 -1.01 12.82 11.87
N LYS A 146 -0.35 11.99 12.68
CA LYS A 146 1.06 12.16 13.08
C LYS A 146 1.96 11.03 12.55
N THR A 147 1.45 10.19 11.65
CA THR A 147 2.25 9.16 10.96
C THR A 147 2.70 9.69 9.62
N ASP A 148 4.01 9.70 9.38
CA ASP A 148 4.52 10.08 8.06
C ASP A 148 4.31 8.94 7.05
N THR A 149 3.87 9.29 5.85
CA THR A 149 3.52 8.36 4.77
C THR A 149 4.29 8.68 3.50
N HIS A 150 5.31 9.55 3.59
CA HIS A 150 6.13 9.94 2.45
C HIS A 150 6.97 8.76 1.97
N ILE A 151 7.14 8.62 0.66
CA ILE A 151 8.05 7.66 0.06
C ILE A 151 9.24 8.46 -0.49
N PRO A 152 10.48 8.23 -0.03
CA PRO A 152 11.62 9.03 -0.45
C PRO A 152 11.99 8.79 -1.92
N ASP A 153 12.59 9.77 -2.58
CA ASP A 153 13.15 9.58 -3.93
C ASP A 153 14.35 8.61 -3.89
N PRO A 154 14.57 7.82 -4.96
CA PRO A 154 13.80 7.74 -6.21
C PRO A 154 12.67 6.68 -6.15
N TYR A 155 12.21 6.32 -4.95
CA TYR A 155 11.25 5.23 -4.75
C TYR A 155 9.80 5.71 -4.88
N ALA A 156 8.91 4.83 -5.34
CA ALA A 156 7.47 5.10 -5.40
C ALA A 156 6.67 3.80 -5.51
N ILE A 157 5.39 3.83 -5.12
CA ILE A 157 4.46 2.74 -5.46
C ILE A 157 3.98 2.97 -6.89
N GLU A 158 4.23 1.99 -7.77
CA GLU A 158 3.79 2.03 -9.17
C GLU A 158 2.31 1.66 -9.28
N ILE A 159 1.55 2.46 -10.03
CA ILE A 159 0.14 2.20 -10.33
C ILE A 159 -0.14 2.44 -11.81
N GLY A 160 -1.20 1.82 -12.34
CA GLY A 160 -1.64 2.01 -13.71
C GLY A 160 -0.64 1.52 -14.77
N ASN A 161 0.24 0.57 -14.43
CA ASN A 161 1.19 -0.03 -15.37
C ASN A 161 0.42 -0.88 -16.42
N PRO A 162 0.42 -0.53 -17.72
CA PRO A 162 -0.33 -1.26 -18.74
C PRO A 162 0.10 -2.72 -18.90
N ALA A 163 1.31 -3.08 -18.45
CA ALA A 163 1.80 -4.46 -18.50
C ALA A 163 1.23 -5.34 -17.36
N GLU A 164 0.74 -4.74 -16.28
CA GLU A 164 0.15 -5.45 -15.13
C GLU A 164 -1.39 -5.50 -15.16
N ILE A 165 -2.02 -4.61 -15.93
CA ILE A 165 -3.48 -4.55 -16.07
C ILE A 165 -3.96 -5.70 -16.98
N PRO A 166 -4.89 -6.57 -16.53
CA PRO A 166 -5.44 -7.63 -17.37
C PRO A 166 -6.13 -7.10 -18.63
N GLU A 167 -6.01 -7.84 -19.74
CA GLU A 167 -6.67 -7.48 -21.01
C GLU A 167 -8.19 -7.35 -20.84
N GLY A 168 -8.76 -6.23 -21.31
CA GLY A 168 -10.19 -5.93 -21.17
C GLY A 168 -10.61 -5.33 -19.82
N TYR A 169 -9.65 -5.04 -18.93
CA TYR A 169 -9.90 -4.42 -17.64
C TYR A 169 -9.30 -3.00 -17.54
N GLU A 170 -9.79 -2.22 -16.59
CA GLU A 170 -9.24 -0.95 -16.12
C GLU A 170 -8.85 -1.08 -14.64
N GLU A 171 -7.70 -0.53 -14.26
CA GLU A 171 -7.32 -0.39 -12.85
C GLU A 171 -8.15 0.70 -12.17
N LYS A 172 -8.79 0.35 -11.06
CA LYS A 172 -9.58 1.24 -10.22
C LYS A 172 -9.23 1.05 -8.74
N TRP A 173 -9.66 2.02 -7.95
CA TRP A 173 -9.37 2.09 -6.53
C TRP A 173 -10.66 2.18 -5.73
N MET A 174 -10.63 1.55 -4.56
CA MET A 174 -11.70 1.58 -3.56
C MET A 174 -11.14 2.14 -2.25
N ILE A 175 -12.01 2.77 -1.45
CA ILE A 175 -11.71 3.09 -0.05
C ILE A 175 -12.78 2.51 0.85
N ASN A 176 -12.35 1.82 1.90
CA ASN A 176 -13.21 1.39 2.99
C ASN A 176 -13.06 2.38 4.13
N VAL A 177 -14.18 2.75 4.76
CA VAL A 177 -14.22 3.68 5.90
C VAL A 177 -15.03 3.03 6.99
N HIS A 178 -14.37 2.71 8.09
CA HIS A 178 -14.99 2.19 9.30
C HIS A 178 -14.88 3.22 10.42
N ALA A 179 -16.01 3.83 10.77
CA ALA A 179 -16.09 4.90 11.76
C ALA A 179 -17.18 4.62 12.80
N ILE A 180 -16.87 4.92 14.05
CA ILE A 180 -17.73 4.67 15.21
C ILE A 180 -17.98 5.99 15.93
N ASP A 181 -19.23 6.37 16.08
CA ASP A 181 -19.59 7.52 16.91
C ASP A 181 -19.55 7.13 18.39
N THR A 182 -18.60 7.66 19.14
CA THR A 182 -18.41 7.32 20.57
C THR A 182 -19.02 8.38 21.50
N ARG A 183 -19.75 9.35 20.95
CA ARG A 183 -20.44 10.37 21.75
C ARG A 183 -21.53 9.70 22.60
N GLY A 184 -21.54 9.99 23.89
CA GLY A 184 -22.50 9.41 24.82
C GLY A 184 -22.33 7.91 25.11
N ALA A 185 -21.31 7.25 24.57
CA ALA A 185 -21.02 5.84 24.84
C ALA A 185 -20.93 5.56 26.36
N VAL A 186 -21.44 4.39 26.77
CA VAL A 186 -21.33 3.94 28.17
C VAL A 186 -19.87 3.59 28.50
N ASP A 187 -19.19 2.94 27.57
CA ASP A 187 -17.77 2.59 27.61
C ASP A 187 -17.16 2.89 26.23
N ARG A 188 -16.39 3.99 26.13
CA ARG A 188 -15.79 4.42 24.86
C ARG A 188 -14.75 3.42 24.36
N LEU A 189 -13.85 2.98 25.24
CA LEU A 189 -12.79 2.04 24.86
C LEU A 189 -13.41 0.71 24.43
N GLY A 190 -14.42 0.23 25.16
CA GLY A 190 -15.15 -0.96 24.75
C GLY A 190 -15.85 -0.82 23.40
N CYS A 191 -16.37 0.37 23.05
CA CYS A 191 -16.90 0.61 21.70
C CYS A 191 -15.81 0.52 20.64
N THR A 192 -14.65 1.15 20.86
CA THR A 192 -13.53 1.16 19.89
C THR A 192 -12.86 -0.20 19.76
N GLU A 193 -12.91 -1.04 20.80
CA GLU A 193 -12.49 -2.45 20.80
C GLU A 193 -13.60 -3.41 20.30
N CYS A 194 -14.72 -2.86 19.83
CA CYS A 194 -15.83 -3.63 19.27
C CYS A 194 -16.35 -4.74 20.19
N ARG A 195 -16.45 -4.49 21.50
CA ARG A 195 -16.94 -5.49 22.47
C ARG A 195 -18.40 -5.87 22.19
N CYS A 196 -18.66 -7.11 21.83
CA CYS A 196 -19.97 -7.56 21.33
C CYS A 196 -21.13 -7.25 22.28
N GLU A 197 -20.89 -7.28 23.60
CA GLU A 197 -21.89 -6.95 24.62
C GLU A 197 -22.37 -5.49 24.58
N LEU A 198 -21.53 -4.56 24.09
CA LEU A 198 -21.89 -3.16 23.92
C LEU A 198 -22.68 -2.93 22.63
N TYR A 199 -22.52 -3.79 21.62
CA TYR A 199 -23.27 -3.73 20.37
C TYR A 199 -24.55 -4.58 20.39
N ASN A 200 -24.72 -5.43 21.40
CA ASN A 200 -25.83 -6.36 21.54
C ASN A 200 -25.97 -7.30 20.31
N VAL A 201 -24.84 -7.80 19.83
CA VAL A 201 -24.75 -8.69 18.67
C VAL A 201 -24.34 -10.10 19.08
N THR A 202 -24.85 -11.09 18.34
CA THR A 202 -24.54 -12.52 18.52
C THR A 202 -24.20 -13.23 17.21
N VAL A 203 -24.31 -12.51 16.09
CA VAL A 203 -23.97 -12.94 14.74
C VAL A 203 -23.07 -11.90 14.08
N ASP A 204 -22.24 -12.34 13.15
CA ASP A 204 -21.40 -11.48 12.31
C ASP A 204 -22.20 -10.79 11.17
N GLU A 205 -21.50 -10.05 10.31
CA GLU A 205 -22.09 -9.31 9.17
C GLU A 205 -22.79 -10.24 8.15
N ASP A 206 -22.33 -11.48 8.02
CA ASP A 206 -22.93 -12.49 7.15
C ASP A 206 -24.12 -13.22 7.82
N GLY A 207 -24.43 -12.87 9.07
CA GLY A 207 -25.49 -13.50 9.86
C GLY A 207 -25.10 -14.84 10.47
N GLN A 208 -23.81 -15.20 10.48
CA GLN A 208 -23.32 -16.42 11.09
C GLN A 208 -23.10 -16.22 12.59
N THR A 209 -23.44 -17.23 13.39
CA THR A 209 -23.26 -17.18 14.85
C THR A 209 -21.79 -17.00 15.21
N LEU A 210 -21.52 -16.04 16.09
CA LEU A 210 -20.17 -15.79 16.58
C LEU A 210 -19.59 -17.04 17.27
N ARG A 211 -18.30 -17.30 17.04
CA ARG A 211 -17.60 -18.44 17.65
C ARG A 211 -17.69 -18.38 19.19
N PRO A 212 -17.85 -19.53 19.88
CA PRO A 212 -17.90 -19.56 21.34
C PRO A 212 -16.69 -18.87 21.96
N GLY A 213 -16.94 -17.96 22.90
CA GLY A 213 -15.88 -17.22 23.59
C GLY A 213 -15.39 -15.95 22.89
N TYR A 214 -15.83 -15.64 21.67
CA TYR A 214 -15.53 -14.36 21.03
C TYR A 214 -16.22 -13.20 21.76
N LYS A 215 -15.43 -12.26 22.27
CA LYS A 215 -15.91 -11.16 23.12
C LYS A 215 -15.96 -9.81 22.43
N GLY A 216 -15.24 -9.65 21.32
CA GLY A 216 -15.20 -8.42 20.54
C GLY A 216 -14.17 -8.50 19.44
N GLY A 217 -14.15 -7.45 18.63
CA GLY A 217 -13.35 -7.36 17.41
C GLY A 217 -14.22 -7.17 16.17
N ILE A 218 -13.62 -7.38 15.00
CA ILE A 218 -14.16 -7.06 13.68
C ILE A 218 -15.56 -7.62 13.41
N SER A 219 -15.93 -8.76 14.02
CA SER A 219 -17.24 -9.38 13.78
C SER A 219 -18.38 -8.75 14.59
N CYS A 220 -18.11 -7.75 15.43
CA CYS A 220 -19.10 -7.20 16.36
C CYS A 220 -19.47 -5.73 16.13
N CYS A 221 -18.75 -5.02 15.28
CA CYS A 221 -18.99 -3.62 14.93
C CYS A 221 -19.06 -3.44 13.40
N TYR A 222 -19.84 -4.29 12.73
CA TYR A 222 -20.10 -4.15 11.29
C TYR A 222 -21.08 -3.00 11.01
N ASP A 223 -21.33 -2.75 9.72
CA ASP A 223 -22.15 -1.62 9.26
C ASP A 223 -23.52 -1.59 9.96
N GLN A 224 -23.98 -0.39 10.32
CA GLN A 224 -25.28 -0.13 10.96
C GLN A 224 -25.47 -0.72 12.38
N THR A 225 -24.46 -1.38 12.93
CA THR A 225 -24.49 -1.73 14.37
C THR A 225 -24.43 -0.46 15.22
N ARG A 226 -24.79 -0.60 16.50
CA ARG A 226 -24.82 0.53 17.42
C ARG A 226 -24.22 0.17 18.77
N CYS A 227 -23.15 0.84 19.14
CA CYS A 227 -22.59 0.76 20.48
C CYS A 227 -23.55 1.39 21.50
N LYS A 228 -23.61 0.78 22.69
CA LYS A 228 -24.44 1.22 23.80
C LYS A 228 -24.07 2.64 24.25
N VAL A 229 -25.06 3.51 24.22
CA VAL A 229 -25.00 4.88 24.76
C VAL A 229 -25.74 5.02 26.09
N ARG A 230 -25.40 6.05 26.87
CA ARG A 230 -26.06 6.36 28.14
C ARG A 230 -27.55 6.64 27.91
N LYS A 231 -28.40 6.14 28.80
CA LYS A 231 -29.85 6.37 28.73
C LYS A 231 -30.17 7.87 28.73
N GLY A 232 -30.96 8.31 27.76
CA GLY A 232 -31.34 9.73 27.61
C GLY A 232 -30.26 10.61 26.97
N TYR A 233 -29.15 10.05 26.47
CA TYR A 233 -28.21 10.81 25.66
C TYR A 233 -28.80 11.04 24.27
N GLU A 234 -29.15 12.29 23.98
CA GLU A 234 -29.54 12.75 22.66
C GLU A 234 -28.39 13.56 22.06
N GLY A 235 -27.89 13.13 20.92
CA GLY A 235 -26.87 13.85 20.17
C GLY A 235 -27.26 13.97 18.72
N ALA A 236 -26.91 15.10 18.11
CA ALA A 236 -27.24 15.38 16.73
C ALA A 236 -26.57 14.38 15.78
N ARG A 237 -27.31 14.01 14.73
CA ARG A 237 -26.75 13.40 13.52
C ARG A 237 -25.71 14.32 12.91
N ARG A 238 -24.67 13.72 12.34
CA ARG A 238 -23.58 14.44 11.67
C ARG A 238 -23.27 13.81 10.32
N SER A 239 -23.22 14.66 9.32
CA SER A 239 -22.70 14.35 7.99
C SER A 239 -21.18 14.50 8.00
N LEU A 240 -20.49 13.41 7.65
CA LEU A 240 -19.05 13.30 7.72
C LEU A 240 -18.49 12.76 6.40
N TYR A 241 -17.21 13.03 6.18
CA TYR A 241 -16.48 12.62 5.01
C TYR A 241 -15.10 12.13 5.40
N LEU A 242 -14.56 11.18 4.67
CA LEU A 242 -13.13 10.91 4.70
C LEU A 242 -12.46 11.86 3.70
N ARG A 243 -11.70 12.83 4.20
CA ARG A 243 -10.82 13.68 3.40
C ARG A 243 -9.51 12.95 3.19
N TYR A 244 -9.10 12.78 1.95
CA TYR A 244 -7.81 12.16 1.65
C TYR A 244 -7.00 12.96 0.64
N THR A 245 -5.69 12.99 0.84
CA THR A 245 -4.73 13.68 -0.03
C THR A 245 -3.75 12.67 -0.59
N VAL A 246 -3.59 12.68 -1.91
CA VAL A 246 -2.67 11.79 -2.62
C VAL A 246 -1.59 12.64 -3.26
N GLU A 247 -0.34 12.20 -3.13
CA GLU A 247 0.79 12.80 -3.83
C GLU A 247 1.42 11.80 -4.79
N TRP A 248 1.76 12.26 -5.99
CA TRP A 248 2.34 11.42 -7.03
C TRP A 248 3.20 12.20 -8.02
N ILE A 249 3.98 11.48 -8.81
CA ILE A 249 4.71 11.99 -9.96
C ILE A 249 4.37 11.17 -11.21
N ASP A 250 4.61 11.76 -12.38
CA ASP A 250 4.52 11.00 -13.64
C ASP A 250 5.59 9.90 -13.65
N TRP A 251 5.23 8.73 -14.17
CA TRP A 251 6.15 7.61 -14.22
C TRP A 251 7.36 7.91 -15.13
N ASP A 252 8.55 7.53 -14.68
CA ASP A 252 9.82 7.69 -15.40
C ASP A 252 10.73 6.49 -15.14
N CYS A 253 11.59 6.12 -16.11
CA CYS A 253 12.49 4.96 -15.98
C CYS A 253 13.50 5.07 -14.82
N GLY A 254 13.73 6.28 -14.30
CA GLY A 254 14.57 6.54 -13.13
C GLY A 254 13.92 6.21 -11.79
N ILE A 255 12.60 5.99 -11.78
CA ILE A 255 11.85 5.61 -10.57
C ILE A 255 12.12 4.15 -10.23
N ILE A 256 12.23 3.87 -8.94
CA ILE A 256 12.38 2.51 -8.42
C ILE A 256 11.05 2.10 -7.76
N PRO A 257 10.29 1.16 -8.36
CA PRO A 257 9.06 0.67 -7.74
C PRO A 257 9.37 0.00 -6.40
N VAL A 258 8.50 0.22 -5.42
CA VAL A 258 8.50 -0.52 -4.15
C VAL A 258 7.32 -1.46 -4.06
N LYS A 259 7.54 -2.58 -3.38
CA LYS A 259 6.52 -3.55 -3.02
C LYS A 259 6.03 -3.27 -1.60
N VAL A 260 4.71 -3.35 -1.44
CA VAL A 260 4.04 -3.15 -0.16
C VAL A 260 3.87 -4.48 0.56
N PHE A 261 4.31 -4.56 1.81
CA PHE A 261 4.07 -5.71 2.68
C PHE A 261 3.34 -5.26 3.94
N ILE A 262 2.33 -6.02 4.32
CA ILE A 262 1.65 -5.88 5.62
C ILE A 262 1.76 -7.24 6.31
N PHE A 263 2.37 -7.23 7.48
CA PHE A 263 2.55 -8.37 8.35
C PHE A 263 1.57 -8.32 9.51
N ASP A 264 1.26 -9.49 10.04
CA ASP A 264 0.32 -9.69 11.13
C ASP A 264 1.00 -10.54 12.20
N VAL A 265 1.07 -10.03 13.43
CA VAL A 265 1.70 -10.75 14.55
C VAL A 265 0.96 -12.04 14.90
N THR A 266 -0.30 -12.17 14.48
CA THR A 266 -1.13 -13.36 14.70
C THR A 266 -0.99 -14.41 13.59
N ASP A 267 -0.18 -14.15 12.57
CA ASP A 267 0.02 -15.10 11.48
C ASP A 267 0.61 -16.42 12.00
N THR A 268 -0.09 -17.51 11.69
CA THR A 268 0.27 -18.89 12.07
C THR A 268 1.10 -19.62 11.01
N GLY A 269 1.40 -18.98 9.88
CA GLY A 269 2.09 -19.61 8.74
C GLY A 269 1.20 -20.51 7.88
N LYS A 270 -0.06 -20.76 8.28
CA LYS A 270 -1.03 -21.50 7.49
C LYS A 270 -1.39 -20.71 6.23
N ARG A 271 -1.51 -21.40 5.09
CA ARG A 271 -1.79 -20.79 3.79
C ARG A 271 -2.88 -21.57 3.07
N LEU A 272 -3.58 -20.86 2.19
CA LEU A 272 -4.60 -21.40 1.30
C LEU A 272 -4.02 -22.53 0.43
N ASN A 273 -4.40 -23.78 0.72
CA ASN A 273 -4.27 -24.88 -0.23
C ASN A 273 -5.54 -24.94 -1.09
N VAL A 274 -5.51 -24.34 -2.28
CA VAL A 274 -6.62 -24.35 -3.25
C VAL A 274 -6.95 -25.77 -3.75
N SER A 275 -6.11 -26.76 -3.44
CA SER A 275 -6.18 -28.13 -3.93
C SER A 275 -7.08 -29.08 -3.11
N ILE A 276 -7.62 -28.68 -1.96
CA ILE A 276 -8.50 -29.54 -1.15
C ILE A 276 -9.70 -28.71 -0.69
N GLY A 277 -10.91 -29.10 -1.13
CA GLY A 277 -12.18 -28.40 -0.91
C GLY A 277 -12.69 -28.37 0.53
N SER A 278 -11.80 -28.17 1.51
CA SER A 278 -12.10 -27.88 2.91
C SER A 278 -11.78 -26.41 3.19
N SER A 279 -12.61 -25.77 4.01
CA SER A 279 -12.55 -24.34 4.40
C SER A 279 -11.12 -23.78 4.45
N PRO A 280 -10.85 -22.60 3.84
CA PRO A 280 -9.52 -22.03 3.76
C PRO A 280 -8.92 -21.78 5.16
N GLU A 281 -7.81 -22.45 5.49
CA GLU A 281 -7.02 -22.08 6.66
C GLU A 281 -6.22 -20.81 6.34
N ILE A 282 -6.81 -19.65 6.62
CA ILE A 282 -6.15 -18.35 6.57
C ILE A 282 -5.25 -18.22 7.81
N GLY A 283 -3.94 -18.05 7.59
CA GLY A 283 -2.97 -17.97 8.69
C GLY A 283 -3.07 -16.70 9.52
N CYS A 284 -3.37 -15.57 8.88
CA CYS A 284 -3.46 -14.24 9.51
C CYS A 284 -4.84 -14.04 10.16
N GLN A 285 -4.86 -13.78 11.48
CA GLN A 285 -6.09 -13.63 12.26
C GLN A 285 -6.51 -12.16 12.43
N VAL A 286 -5.63 -11.21 12.08
CA VAL A 286 -5.78 -9.74 12.14
C VAL A 286 -5.83 -9.17 13.54
N GLU A 287 -6.55 -9.82 14.45
CA GLU A 287 -6.83 -9.33 15.80
C GLU A 287 -6.57 -10.38 16.89
N PHE A 288 -6.24 -9.90 18.10
CA PHE A 288 -6.07 -10.72 19.29
C PHE A 288 -6.54 -9.97 20.55
N ASP A 289 -6.71 -10.73 21.64
CA ASP A 289 -7.08 -10.18 22.96
C ASP A 289 -5.83 -10.10 23.84
N VAL A 290 -5.72 -9.03 24.63
CA VAL A 290 -4.70 -8.88 25.68
C VAL A 290 -5.35 -9.10 27.04
N ALA A 291 -4.90 -10.10 27.78
CA ALA A 291 -5.39 -10.37 29.12
C ALA A 291 -4.85 -9.35 30.14
N SER A 292 -5.62 -9.04 31.18
CA SER A 292 -5.14 -8.18 32.27
C SER A 292 -4.11 -8.90 33.15
N CYS A 293 -3.03 -8.23 33.51
CA CYS A 293 -2.03 -8.73 34.44
C CYS A 293 -2.60 -8.84 35.87
N ASN A 294 -2.14 -9.82 36.65
CA ASN A 294 -2.49 -9.92 38.06
C ASN A 294 -1.70 -8.90 38.90
N THR A 295 -2.38 -8.21 39.81
CA THR A 295 -1.79 -7.18 40.69
C THR A 295 -0.65 -7.70 41.58
N GLY A 296 -0.58 -9.01 41.85
CA GLY A 296 0.53 -9.64 42.59
C GLY A 296 1.82 -9.84 41.79
N SER A 297 1.76 -9.77 40.46
CA SER A 297 2.90 -9.96 39.53
C SER A 297 3.39 -8.64 38.92
N ALA A 298 2.67 -7.54 39.17
CA ALA A 298 2.93 -6.22 38.60
C ALA A 298 4.30 -5.63 38.97
N VAL A 299 4.98 -6.21 39.96
CA VAL A 299 6.27 -5.73 40.49
C VAL A 299 7.48 -6.34 39.75
N SER A 300 7.33 -7.42 38.97
CA SER A 300 8.46 -8.07 38.27
C SER A 300 8.54 -7.80 36.76
N ASP A 301 7.41 -7.75 36.03
CA ASP A 301 7.41 -7.78 34.54
C ASP A 301 6.77 -6.54 33.87
N GLY A 302 6.36 -5.53 34.65
CA GLY A 302 5.87 -4.25 34.10
C GLY A 302 4.48 -4.28 33.41
N CYS A 303 3.74 -5.39 33.51
CA CYS A 303 2.43 -5.58 32.85
C CYS A 303 2.48 -5.29 31.34
N ILE A 304 3.40 -5.97 30.65
CA ILE A 304 3.54 -5.94 29.20
C ILE A 304 3.16 -7.32 28.66
N ASP A 305 2.27 -7.33 27.69
CA ASP A 305 1.90 -8.50 26.91
C ASP A 305 2.66 -8.45 25.57
N VAL A 306 3.37 -9.52 25.25
CA VAL A 306 4.29 -9.60 24.10
C VAL A 306 3.78 -10.67 23.15
N HIS A 307 3.32 -10.23 21.97
CA HIS A 307 3.00 -11.12 20.87
C HIS A 307 4.16 -11.17 19.89
N ARG A 308 4.56 -12.39 19.48
CA ARG A 308 5.68 -12.59 18.58
C ARG A 308 5.39 -13.70 17.57
N THR A 309 5.73 -13.47 16.31
CA THR A 309 5.64 -14.47 15.24
C THR A 309 6.84 -14.39 14.30
N SER A 310 7.06 -15.47 13.54
CA SER A 310 8.09 -15.54 12.52
C SER A 310 7.46 -15.71 11.14
N LEU A 311 7.94 -14.91 10.17
CA LEU A 311 7.33 -14.72 8.86
C LEU A 311 8.42 -14.86 7.79
N THR A 312 8.22 -15.77 6.83
CA THR A 312 9.19 -15.97 5.75
C THR A 312 8.95 -14.98 4.61
N MET A 313 9.97 -14.23 4.24
CA MET A 313 9.89 -13.24 3.16
C MET A 313 9.86 -13.90 1.78
N PRO A 314 8.85 -13.63 0.94
CA PRO A 314 8.75 -14.27 -0.37
C PRO A 314 9.77 -13.73 -1.37
N VAL A 315 10.24 -12.50 -1.16
CA VAL A 315 11.23 -11.82 -2.02
C VAL A 315 12.21 -11.05 -1.14
N GLY A 316 13.43 -10.86 -1.66
CA GLY A 316 14.43 -10.00 -1.03
C GLY A 316 14.40 -8.57 -1.58
N GLY A 317 15.11 -7.67 -0.91
CA GLY A 317 15.25 -6.28 -1.33
C GLY A 317 15.66 -5.36 -0.18
N SER A 318 15.76 -4.07 -0.48
CA SER A 318 16.09 -3.02 0.48
C SER A 318 14.84 -2.45 1.14
N VAL A 319 14.84 -2.35 2.46
CA VAL A 319 13.76 -1.70 3.22
C VAL A 319 13.88 -0.19 3.08
N ILE A 320 12.81 0.45 2.59
CA ILE A 320 12.77 1.89 2.32
C ILE A 320 11.95 2.65 3.37
N TYR A 321 10.94 1.98 3.92
CA TYR A 321 10.02 2.53 4.90
C TYR A 321 9.49 1.40 5.78
N GLY A 322 9.22 1.70 7.05
CA GLY A 322 8.53 0.79 7.96
C GLY A 322 7.70 1.54 9.00
N VAL A 323 6.54 0.99 9.35
CA VAL A 323 5.67 1.52 10.40
C VAL A 323 4.77 0.41 10.95
N ALA A 324 4.50 0.42 12.24
CA ALA A 324 3.55 -0.49 12.85
C ALA A 324 2.14 0.13 12.90
N HIS A 325 1.14 -0.72 13.08
CA HIS A 325 -0.20 -0.31 13.45
C HIS A 325 -0.64 -1.07 14.70
N GLN A 326 -1.11 -0.29 15.68
CA GLN A 326 -1.60 -0.77 16.97
C GLN A 326 -2.83 0.04 17.38
N HIS A 327 -3.69 -0.59 18.16
CA HIS A 327 -4.83 0.04 18.83
C HIS A 327 -4.42 0.61 20.20
N THR A 328 -5.30 1.39 20.82
CA THR A 328 -5.11 1.90 22.19
C THR A 328 -4.71 0.78 23.14
N GLY A 329 -3.65 1.00 23.92
CA GLY A 329 -3.00 -0.02 24.73
C GLY A 329 -1.66 -0.49 24.14
N GLY A 330 -1.41 -0.26 22.85
CA GLY A 330 -0.13 -0.53 22.21
C GLY A 330 1.01 0.26 22.87
N ILE A 331 2.16 -0.39 23.02
CA ILE A 331 3.40 0.17 23.60
C ILE A 331 4.45 0.37 22.50
N GLY A 332 4.41 -0.45 21.46
CA GLY A 332 5.36 -0.43 20.35
C GLY A 332 5.41 -1.78 19.65
N SER A 333 6.02 -1.79 18.47
CA SER A 333 6.25 -3.00 17.71
C SER A 333 7.60 -2.91 17.02
N THR A 334 8.31 -4.04 16.96
CA THR A 334 9.60 -4.13 16.30
C THR A 334 9.61 -5.29 15.31
N LEU A 335 10.12 -5.01 14.12
CA LEU A 335 10.44 -6.00 13.10
C LEU A 335 11.94 -6.30 13.15
N TYR A 336 12.29 -7.57 13.26
CA TYR A 336 13.67 -8.06 13.31
C TYR A 336 13.99 -8.92 12.09
N GLY A 337 15.26 -8.91 11.68
CA GLY A 337 15.81 -9.93 10.78
C GLY A 337 16.08 -11.25 11.51
N GLU A 338 16.36 -12.31 10.74
CA GLU A 338 16.60 -13.66 11.28
C GLU A 338 17.82 -13.70 12.23
N ASP A 339 18.79 -12.82 12.00
CA ASP A 339 20.00 -12.64 12.80
C ASP A 339 19.80 -11.76 14.05
N GLY A 340 18.56 -11.33 14.32
CA GLY A 340 18.20 -10.48 15.44
C GLY A 340 18.46 -8.99 15.22
N ARG A 341 18.91 -8.57 14.02
CA ARG A 341 19.06 -7.14 13.71
C ARG A 341 17.69 -6.45 13.74
N VAL A 342 17.65 -5.22 14.24
CA VAL A 342 16.44 -4.40 14.17
C VAL A 342 16.27 -3.89 12.73
N ILE A 343 15.18 -4.26 12.08
CA ILE A 343 14.78 -3.70 10.77
C ILE A 343 14.07 -2.38 10.97
N CYS A 344 13.09 -2.35 11.88
CA CYS A 344 12.37 -1.14 12.23
C CYS A 344 11.73 -1.30 13.62
N ASN A 345 11.91 -0.29 14.46
CA ASN A 345 11.16 -0.13 15.71
C ASN A 345 10.15 1.03 15.51
N SER A 346 8.88 0.77 15.76
CA SER A 346 7.78 1.72 15.58
C SER A 346 7.00 1.85 16.88
N GLU A 347 6.89 3.08 17.36
CA GLU A 347 6.34 3.44 18.67
C GLU A 347 5.08 4.30 18.51
N PRO A 348 4.03 4.05 19.30
CA PRO A 348 2.81 4.83 19.26
C PRO A 348 2.99 6.23 19.82
N ILE A 349 2.39 7.20 19.14
CA ILE A 349 2.31 8.59 19.55
C ILE A 349 0.91 8.80 20.14
N TYR A 350 0.82 8.91 21.46
CA TYR A 350 -0.42 9.20 22.16
C TYR A 350 -0.68 10.71 22.25
N GLY A 351 -1.94 11.10 22.02
CA GLY A 351 -2.39 12.47 22.23
C GLY A 351 -2.40 12.86 23.72
N GLN A 352 -2.45 14.17 24.00
CA GLN A 352 -2.43 14.71 25.36
C GLN A 352 -3.56 15.73 25.64
N GLY A 353 -4.22 16.22 24.60
CA GLY A 353 -5.29 17.20 24.64
C GLY A 353 -6.65 16.66 24.20
N LYS A 354 -7.48 17.57 23.68
CA LYS A 354 -8.83 17.26 23.17
C LYS A 354 -8.98 17.59 21.69
N ASP A 355 -8.01 18.28 21.10
CA ASP A 355 -8.10 18.70 19.71
C ASP A 355 -7.87 17.51 18.76
N ALA A 356 -8.39 17.62 17.55
CA ALA A 356 -8.20 16.59 16.53
C ALA A 356 -6.71 16.42 16.22
N GLY A 357 -6.19 15.19 16.37
CA GLY A 357 -4.77 14.88 16.22
C GLY A 357 -3.95 14.99 17.51
N ASP A 358 -4.57 15.31 18.64
CA ASP A 358 -3.93 15.31 19.95
C ASP A 358 -4.82 14.70 21.04
N GLU A 359 -5.72 13.79 20.70
CA GLU A 359 -6.71 13.26 21.63
C GLU A 359 -6.09 12.36 22.72
N ALA A 360 -6.21 12.79 23.97
CA ALA A 360 -5.69 12.07 25.13
C ALA A 360 -6.25 10.63 25.20
N GLY A 361 -5.34 9.67 25.34
CA GLY A 361 -5.68 8.23 25.40
C GLY A 361 -5.91 7.55 24.06
N TYR A 362 -5.70 8.27 22.94
CA TYR A 362 -5.74 7.70 21.58
C TYR A 362 -4.35 7.71 20.96
N ILE A 363 -4.08 6.70 20.14
CA ILE A 363 -2.93 6.69 19.24
C ILE A 363 -3.28 7.61 18.06
N VAL A 364 -2.58 8.73 17.98
CA VAL A 364 -2.77 9.77 16.95
C VAL A 364 -1.66 9.74 15.89
N GLY A 365 -0.66 8.88 16.07
CA GLY A 365 0.50 8.68 15.22
C GLY A 365 1.27 7.43 15.58
N MET A 366 2.12 6.97 14.67
CA MET A 366 3.15 5.95 14.89
C MET A 366 4.48 6.50 14.38
N SER A 367 5.58 6.19 15.07
CA SER A 367 6.91 6.52 14.57
C SER A 367 7.27 5.65 13.37
N THR A 368 7.93 6.24 12.39
CA THR A 368 8.23 5.61 11.10
C THR A 368 9.74 5.45 10.92
N CYS A 369 10.15 4.34 10.33
CA CYS A 369 11.54 4.11 9.96
C CYS A 369 11.77 4.50 8.50
N TYR A 370 12.84 5.26 8.27
CA TYR A 370 13.40 5.54 6.94
C TYR A 370 14.87 5.14 6.92
N PRO A 371 15.17 3.86 6.66
CA PRO A 371 16.56 3.40 6.60
C PRO A 371 17.31 4.09 5.47
N GLU A 372 18.61 4.32 5.66
CA GLU A 372 19.47 4.80 4.58
C GLU A 372 19.41 3.80 3.41
N PRO A 373 19.29 4.26 2.14
CA PRO A 373 19.19 3.38 0.99
C PRO A 373 20.23 2.27 0.97
N GLY A 374 19.76 1.03 1.07
CA GLY A 374 20.59 -0.16 1.04
C GLY A 374 21.23 -0.60 2.36
N SER A 375 21.04 0.15 3.44
CA SER A 375 21.55 -0.18 4.78
C SER A 375 20.87 -1.40 5.41
N ILE A 376 19.58 -1.58 5.11
CA ILE A 376 18.77 -2.70 5.59
C ILE A 376 18.33 -3.53 4.39
N GLN A 377 18.94 -4.70 4.22
CA GLN A 377 18.58 -5.67 3.18
C GLN A 377 17.80 -6.82 3.81
N ILE A 378 16.83 -7.34 3.08
CA ILE A 378 16.15 -8.59 3.37
C ILE A 378 16.49 -9.57 2.26
N THR A 379 16.84 -10.80 2.61
CA THR A 379 17.06 -11.86 1.63
C THR A 379 15.77 -12.62 1.34
N ALA A 380 15.62 -13.13 0.11
CA ALA A 380 14.47 -13.96 -0.23
C ALA A 380 14.52 -15.25 0.59
N GLY A 381 13.43 -15.59 1.27
CA GLY A 381 13.35 -16.71 2.19
C GLY A 381 13.83 -16.41 3.62
N GLU A 382 14.27 -15.18 3.92
CA GLU A 382 14.64 -14.79 5.29
C GLU A 382 13.42 -14.85 6.22
N ASN A 383 13.62 -15.40 7.41
CA ASN A 383 12.61 -15.38 8.47
C ASN A 383 12.70 -14.08 9.26
N LEU A 384 11.74 -13.19 9.05
CA LEU A 384 11.59 -12.02 9.89
C LEU A 384 10.87 -12.39 11.17
N VAL A 385 11.17 -11.67 12.24
CA VAL A 385 10.47 -11.82 13.51
C VAL A 385 9.72 -10.53 13.80
N LEU A 386 8.40 -10.61 13.87
CA LEU A 386 7.54 -9.49 14.24
C LEU A 386 7.17 -9.62 15.70
N GLU A 387 7.42 -8.56 16.47
CA GLU A 387 7.03 -8.42 17.87
C GLU A 387 6.09 -7.23 18.04
N SER A 388 4.99 -7.41 18.77
CA SER A 388 4.03 -6.35 19.10
C SER A 388 3.76 -6.39 20.60
N ASN A 389 3.99 -5.25 21.26
CA ASN A 389 3.91 -5.10 22.71
C ASN A 389 2.70 -4.25 23.09
N TYR A 390 1.94 -4.73 24.07
CA TYR A 390 0.75 -4.07 24.61
C TYR A 390 0.80 -3.96 26.12
N SER A 391 0.16 -2.93 26.67
CA SER A 391 -0.07 -2.83 28.10
C SER A 391 -1.14 -3.82 28.51
N SER A 392 -0.81 -4.72 29.44
CA SER A 392 -1.76 -5.61 30.10
C SER A 392 -2.25 -5.05 31.45
N THR A 393 -2.01 -3.77 31.75
CA THR A 393 -2.53 -3.13 32.97
C THR A 393 -4.06 -3.20 33.07
N GLN A 394 -4.73 -3.28 31.91
CA GLN A 394 -6.13 -3.60 31.76
C GLN A 394 -6.31 -4.57 30.60
N LYS A 395 -7.49 -5.19 30.51
CA LYS A 395 -7.84 -6.07 29.40
C LYS A 395 -8.09 -5.24 28.13
N HIS A 396 -7.58 -5.72 27.00
CA HIS A 396 -7.94 -5.24 25.66
C HIS A 396 -8.52 -6.37 24.81
N ILE A 397 -9.45 -6.04 23.92
CA ILE A 397 -10.14 -6.99 23.04
C ILE A 397 -10.00 -6.55 21.60
N GLY A 398 -9.77 -7.49 20.68
CA GLY A 398 -9.73 -7.21 19.24
C GLY A 398 -8.67 -6.17 18.85
N VAL A 399 -7.51 -6.19 19.50
CA VAL A 399 -6.39 -5.30 19.16
C VAL A 399 -5.58 -5.87 18.01
N MET A 400 -4.88 -4.99 17.28
CA MET A 400 -4.08 -5.38 16.12
C MET A 400 -2.58 -5.24 16.39
N GLY A 401 -1.77 -6.08 15.73
CA GLY A 401 -0.31 -5.99 15.76
C GLY A 401 0.22 -6.12 14.34
N LEU A 402 -0.08 -5.12 13.51
CA LEU A 402 0.30 -5.13 12.10
C LEU A 402 1.59 -4.36 11.87
N PHE A 403 2.33 -4.72 10.82
CA PHE A 403 3.55 -4.03 10.44
C PHE A 403 3.63 -3.84 8.93
N TYR A 404 3.74 -2.59 8.50
CA TYR A 404 3.81 -2.19 7.10
C TYR A 404 5.26 -1.88 6.73
N ILE A 405 5.76 -2.45 5.64
CA ILE A 405 7.06 -2.07 5.06
C ILE A 405 6.98 -1.86 3.56
N LEU A 406 7.86 -0.99 3.05
CA LEU A 406 8.14 -0.82 1.63
C LEU A 406 9.50 -1.44 1.31
N VAL A 407 9.53 -2.33 0.33
CA VAL A 407 10.76 -3.02 -0.10
C VAL A 407 11.03 -2.74 -1.57
N ALA A 408 12.25 -2.30 -1.90
CA ALA A 408 12.71 -2.12 -3.26
C ALA A 408 13.64 -3.27 -3.69
N ASP A 409 13.43 -3.82 -4.89
CA ASP A 409 14.28 -4.91 -5.42
C ASP A 409 15.71 -4.45 -5.77
N ARG A 410 15.95 -3.12 -5.84
CA ARG A 410 17.26 -2.52 -6.18
C ARG A 410 17.46 -1.19 -5.46
N THR A 411 18.71 -0.83 -5.21
CA THR A 411 19.11 0.48 -4.70
C THR A 411 19.59 1.40 -5.83
N PRO A 412 19.55 2.73 -5.63
CA PRO A 412 20.13 3.68 -6.57
C PRO A 412 21.63 3.42 -6.73
N ASN A 413 22.11 3.30 -7.97
CA ASN A 413 23.55 3.18 -8.23
C ASN A 413 24.27 4.49 -7.81
N PRO A 414 25.33 4.43 -6.98
CA PRO A 414 26.05 5.62 -6.52
C PRO A 414 26.69 6.43 -7.65
N THR A 415 26.92 5.82 -8.83
CA THR A 415 27.53 6.49 -9.99
C THR A 415 26.65 7.57 -10.63
N ASN A 416 25.35 7.62 -10.31
CA ASN A 416 24.43 8.65 -10.84
C ASN A 416 24.19 9.84 -9.87
N PHE A 417 24.76 9.81 -8.67
CA PHE A 417 24.57 10.87 -7.67
C PHE A 417 25.67 11.96 -7.67
N TRP A 418 26.75 11.79 -8.44
CA TRP A 418 27.92 12.70 -8.43
C TRP A 418 27.96 13.76 -9.54
N HIS A 419 26.82 14.11 -10.16
CA HIS A 419 26.74 15.28 -11.03
C HIS A 419 25.58 16.21 -10.62
N SER A 420 25.78 16.87 -9.48
CA SER A 420 25.21 18.19 -9.22
C SER A 420 26.34 19.18 -8.96
N PRO A 421 26.77 19.95 -9.97
CA PRO A 421 27.17 21.33 -9.77
C PRO A 421 26.15 22.26 -10.43
N ILE A 422 25.63 23.15 -9.61
CA ILE A 422 24.87 24.33 -9.98
C ILE A 422 25.67 25.15 -11.02
N HIS A 423 25.01 25.48 -12.14
CA HIS A 423 25.34 26.51 -13.14
C HIS A 423 26.82 26.84 -13.43
N ILE A 424 27.36 26.33 -14.56
CA ILE A 424 28.24 27.12 -15.44
C ILE A 424 27.83 26.86 -16.89
N HIS A 425 27.57 27.95 -17.61
CA HIS A 425 27.12 27.99 -19.00
C HIS A 425 28.20 27.48 -19.97
N GLU A 426 27.83 26.47 -20.77
CA GLU A 426 28.08 26.32 -22.21
C GLU A 426 29.46 26.67 -22.81
N LYS A 427 30.19 25.62 -23.24
CA LYS A 427 30.63 25.44 -24.64
C LYS A 427 31.26 24.05 -24.82
N ILE A 428 30.44 23.06 -25.17
CA ILE A 428 30.96 21.78 -25.70
C ILE A 428 31.25 21.99 -27.19
N ARG A 429 32.55 22.04 -27.54
CA ARG A 429 33.01 21.94 -28.93
C ARG A 429 32.69 20.54 -29.45
N VAL A 430 31.75 20.43 -30.37
CA VAL A 430 31.58 19.25 -31.21
C VAL A 430 32.87 19.06 -32.01
N SER A 431 33.59 17.96 -31.74
CA SER A 431 34.82 17.63 -32.46
C SER A 431 34.52 17.36 -33.93
N LYS A 432 35.30 17.95 -34.84
CA LYS A 432 35.21 17.74 -36.30
C LYS A 432 35.38 16.27 -36.70
N SER A 433 35.91 15.42 -35.83
CA SER A 433 36.08 13.98 -36.07
C SER A 433 34.77 13.19 -36.09
N SER A 434 33.75 13.56 -35.30
CA SER A 434 32.49 12.81 -35.25
C SER A 434 31.59 13.05 -36.48
N LEU A 435 31.62 14.25 -37.05
CA LEU A 435 30.95 14.55 -38.34
C LEU A 435 31.59 13.84 -39.54
N ALA A 436 32.92 13.63 -39.51
CA ALA A 436 33.63 12.90 -40.55
C ALA A 436 33.25 11.40 -40.56
N VAL A 437 33.07 10.79 -39.38
CA VAL A 437 32.72 9.37 -39.26
C VAL A 437 31.31 9.09 -39.80
N VAL A 438 30.33 9.95 -39.50
CA VAL A 438 28.95 9.80 -40.01
C VAL A 438 28.91 9.98 -41.53
N SER A 439 29.70 10.92 -42.07
CA SER A 439 29.80 11.16 -43.51
C SER A 439 30.46 9.99 -44.26
N LEU A 440 31.49 9.38 -43.68
CA LEU A 440 32.20 8.22 -44.25
C LEU A 440 31.33 6.95 -44.25
N LEU A 441 30.52 6.73 -43.21
CA LEU A 441 29.55 5.63 -43.16
C LEU A 441 28.46 5.79 -44.21
N GLY A 442 27.94 7.00 -44.43
CA GLY A 442 26.96 7.28 -45.48
C GLY A 442 27.50 6.99 -46.89
N LEU A 443 28.75 7.38 -47.17
CA LEU A 443 29.40 7.13 -48.46
C LEU A 443 29.69 5.64 -48.70
N ALA A 444 30.02 4.88 -47.66
CA ALA A 444 30.24 3.43 -47.77
C ALA A 444 28.95 2.69 -48.15
N VAL A 445 27.81 3.06 -47.57
CA VAL A 445 26.49 2.45 -47.89
C VAL A 445 26.08 2.76 -49.33
N VAL A 446 26.28 4.00 -49.79
CA VAL A 446 26.02 4.39 -51.19
C VAL A 446 26.96 3.66 -52.16
N GLY A 447 28.24 3.51 -51.80
CA GLY A 447 29.23 2.77 -52.59
C GLY A 447 28.87 1.29 -52.76
N VAL A 448 28.41 0.62 -51.69
CA VAL A 448 27.95 -0.77 -51.75
C VAL A 448 26.68 -0.91 -52.61
N GLY A 449 25.74 0.04 -52.51
CA GLY A 449 24.53 0.07 -53.34
C GLY A 449 24.82 0.25 -54.84
N LEU A 450 25.73 1.17 -55.19
CA LEU A 450 26.17 1.40 -56.57
C LEU A 450 26.92 0.20 -57.16
N ARG A 451 27.82 -0.42 -56.38
CA ARG A 451 28.56 -1.61 -56.80
C ARG A 451 27.63 -2.81 -57.03
N HIS A 452 26.57 -2.93 -56.23
CA HIS A 452 25.55 -3.96 -56.42
C HIS A 452 24.69 -3.72 -57.67
N ARG A 453 24.32 -2.46 -57.96
CA ARG A 453 23.61 -2.10 -59.19
C ARG A 453 24.46 -2.29 -60.46
N LEU A 454 25.75 -1.95 -60.43
CA LEU A 454 26.66 -2.13 -61.57
C LEU A 454 26.87 -3.62 -61.89
N LYS A 455 27.08 -4.48 -60.87
CA LYS A 455 27.14 -5.95 -61.05
C LYS A 455 25.85 -6.56 -61.60
N LYS A 456 24.69 -5.97 -61.28
CA LYS A 456 23.37 -6.42 -61.81
C LYS A 456 23.15 -5.96 -63.26
N GLY A 457 23.75 -4.83 -63.66
CA GLY A 457 23.74 -4.32 -65.03
C GLY A 457 24.64 -5.12 -65.98
N GLU A 458 25.82 -5.53 -65.54
CA GLU A 458 26.75 -6.35 -66.36
C GLU A 458 26.21 -7.76 -66.62
N ARG A 459 25.47 -8.35 -65.67
CA ARG A 459 24.78 -9.65 -65.87
C ARG A 459 23.62 -9.60 -66.86
N ARG A 460 23.07 -8.41 -67.15
CA ARG A 460 21.99 -8.22 -68.15
C ARG A 460 22.51 -7.97 -69.57
N ARG A 461 23.80 -7.72 -69.76
CA ARG A 461 24.44 -7.53 -71.08
C ARG A 461 25.12 -8.79 -71.64
N ARG A 462 25.01 -9.94 -70.96
CA ARG A 462 25.54 -11.25 -71.39
C ARG A 462 24.47 -12.34 -71.45
N LEU A 463 23.26 -11.97 -71.90
CA LEU A 463 22.21 -12.88 -72.33
C LEU A 463 21.76 -12.46 -73.73
#